data_AF-O21165-F1
#
_entry.id   AF-O21165-F1
#
_cell.length_a   1.000
_cell.length_b   1.000
_cell.length_c   1.000
_cell.angle_alpha   90.00
_cell.angle_beta   90.00
_cell.angle_gamma   90.00
#
_symmetry.space_group_name_H-M   'P 1'
#
loop_
_entity.id
_entity.type
_entity.pdbx_description
1 polymer ?
#
loop_
_entity_poly.entity_id
_entity_poly.type
_entity_poly.pdbx_seq_one_letter_code
_entity_poly.pdbx_strand_id
1 'polypeptide(L)'
;RSELIEIMNQCRAFRLTMDLKRYYLTKPNGKYRPIGSPTLGSKVISKALTDIWTTIADKRRGVMQHAFRPKLGVWSAAFAVCQKLRSRKPSDVIIEFDLKGFFNTIKRNSVQEAANRFSLLLGNCVRHIIDNTRYVFEELKPETELHIINDYTHHKYKRAIPIYRTGVPQGLPLSPVAATIALENEVNMPEMVMYADDGILIGGKEKFAEFVKKAIRVGAEVAPEKTREVTKEFKFLGLTFNLEKETVSNGDSYRFWNDKDL
;
A
#
# COMPACT_ATOMS: atom_id res chain seq x y z
N ARG A 1 -12.01 1.80 -31.32
CA ARG A 1 -11.42 3.14 -31.63
C ARG A 1 -12.29 4.27 -31.08
N SER A 2 -13.61 4.23 -31.25
CA SER A 2 -14.58 5.20 -30.68
C SER A 2 -14.52 5.30 -29.15
N GLU A 3 -14.54 4.16 -28.45
CA GLU A 3 -14.51 4.10 -26.97
C GLU A 3 -13.26 4.74 -26.35
N LEU A 4 -12.08 4.52 -26.94
CA LEU A 4 -10.83 5.14 -26.47
C LEU A 4 -10.83 6.67 -26.67
N ILE A 5 -11.37 7.15 -27.79
CA ILE A 5 -11.50 8.59 -28.07
C ILE A 5 -12.43 9.24 -27.04
N GLU A 6 -13.54 8.57 -26.72
CA GLU A 6 -14.48 9.04 -25.70
C GLU A 6 -13.83 9.10 -24.32
N ILE A 7 -13.11 8.04 -23.92
CA ILE A 7 -12.31 8.02 -22.69
C ILE A 7 -11.31 9.18 -22.67
N MET A 8 -10.56 9.42 -23.75
CA MET A 8 -9.60 10.51 -23.84
C MET A 8 -10.26 11.89 -23.71
N ASN A 9 -11.45 12.07 -24.28
CA ASN A 9 -12.21 13.31 -24.14
C ASN A 9 -12.73 13.50 -22.72
N GLN A 10 -13.19 12.44 -22.05
CA GLN A 10 -13.55 12.49 -20.64
C GLN A 10 -12.34 12.80 -19.73
N CYS A 11 -11.14 12.27 -20.06
CA CYS A 11 -9.88 12.63 -19.40
C CYS A 11 -9.63 14.13 -19.49
N ARG A 12 -9.70 14.70 -20.70
CA ARG A 12 -9.46 16.13 -20.95
C ARG A 12 -10.48 17.03 -20.23
N ALA A 13 -11.73 16.57 -20.14
CA ALA A 13 -12.81 17.31 -19.49
C ALA A 13 -12.86 17.13 -17.97
N PHE A 14 -11.98 16.32 -17.36
CA PHE A 14 -12.06 15.94 -15.94
C PHE A 14 -13.45 15.37 -15.55
N ARG A 15 -14.04 14.52 -16.42
CA ARG A 15 -15.34 13.86 -16.18
C ARG A 15 -15.25 12.35 -16.06
N LEU A 16 -14.03 11.84 -15.88
CA LEU A 16 -13.78 10.42 -15.76
C LEU A 16 -14.40 9.83 -14.50
N THR A 17 -15.06 8.68 -14.66
CA THR A 17 -15.43 7.77 -13.57
C THR A 17 -14.57 6.50 -13.69
N MET A 18 -14.05 6.01 -12.56
CA MET A 18 -13.33 4.74 -12.53
C MET A 18 -14.23 3.65 -11.99
N ASP A 19 -14.54 2.63 -12.79
CA ASP A 19 -15.39 1.53 -12.36
C ASP A 19 -14.55 0.33 -11.96
N LEU A 20 -14.78 -0.17 -10.75
CA LEU A 20 -14.17 -1.38 -10.20
C LEU A 20 -15.24 -2.41 -9.93
N LYS A 21 -15.22 -3.50 -10.69
CA LYS A 21 -16.05 -4.67 -10.43
C LYS A 21 -15.63 -5.33 -9.12
N ARG A 22 -16.58 -5.57 -8.22
CA ARG A 22 -16.34 -6.11 -6.89
C ARG A 22 -16.52 -7.62 -6.87
N TYR A 23 -15.48 -8.33 -6.43
CA TYR A 23 -15.44 -9.78 -6.24
C TYR A 23 -15.06 -10.13 -4.81
N TYR A 24 -15.38 -11.34 -4.38
CA TYR A 24 -15.08 -11.82 -3.03
C TYR A 24 -14.41 -13.18 -3.07
N LEU A 25 -13.17 -13.24 -2.57
CA LEU A 25 -12.44 -14.49 -2.43
C LEU A 25 -12.59 -15.01 -0.99
N THR A 26 -12.84 -16.30 -0.83
CA THR A 26 -12.86 -16.94 0.48
C THR A 26 -11.43 -17.08 1.02
N LYS A 27 -11.23 -16.74 2.29
CA LYS A 27 -10.01 -17.06 3.03
C LYS A 27 -10.13 -18.47 3.65
N PRO A 28 -9.00 -19.12 3.99
CA PRO A 28 -9.02 -20.39 4.71
C PRO A 28 -9.80 -20.34 6.04
N ASN A 29 -9.89 -19.16 6.67
CA ASN A 29 -10.64 -18.93 7.90
C ASN A 29 -12.13 -18.59 7.69
N GLY A 30 -12.67 -18.82 6.49
CA GLY A 30 -14.08 -18.57 6.15
C GLY A 30 -14.46 -17.09 5.93
N LYS A 31 -13.57 -16.13 6.24
CA LYS A 31 -13.82 -14.70 5.97
C LYS A 31 -13.66 -14.37 4.49
N TYR A 32 -14.28 -13.30 4.02
CA TYR A 32 -14.12 -12.82 2.65
C TYR A 32 -12.95 -11.82 2.53
N ARG A 33 -12.18 -11.93 1.42
CA ARG A 33 -11.26 -10.90 0.93
C ARG A 33 -11.93 -10.21 -0.25
N PRO A 34 -12.31 -8.94 -0.11
CA PRO A 34 -12.96 -8.26 -1.20
C PRO A 34 -11.91 -7.70 -2.17
N ILE A 35 -12.13 -7.89 -3.47
CA ILE A 35 -11.22 -7.54 -4.57
C ILE A 35 -11.95 -6.60 -5.52
N GLY A 36 -11.32 -5.48 -5.88
CA GLY A 36 -11.78 -4.63 -6.96
C GLY A 36 -11.01 -4.96 -8.23
N SER A 37 -11.70 -5.32 -9.31
CA SER A 37 -11.11 -5.44 -10.65
C SER A 37 -11.55 -4.23 -11.49
N PRO A 38 -10.62 -3.38 -11.94
CA PRO A 38 -10.98 -2.24 -12.78
C PRO A 38 -11.53 -2.71 -14.14
N THR A 39 -12.46 -1.95 -14.71
CA THR A 39 -12.80 -2.09 -16.14
C THR A 39 -11.58 -1.79 -17.01
N LEU A 40 -11.61 -2.18 -18.28
CA LEU A 40 -10.48 -1.95 -19.19
C LEU A 40 -10.11 -0.46 -19.27
N GLY A 41 -11.10 0.43 -19.45
CA GLY A 41 -10.88 1.87 -19.48
C GLY A 41 -10.25 2.40 -18.20
N SER A 42 -10.80 2.03 -17.03
CA SER A 42 -10.25 2.44 -15.74
C SER A 42 -8.84 1.90 -15.50
N LYS A 43 -8.55 0.67 -15.93
CA LYS A 43 -7.23 0.06 -15.83
C LYS A 43 -6.21 0.81 -16.69
N VAL A 44 -6.53 1.13 -17.94
CA VAL A 44 -5.64 1.85 -18.86
C VAL A 44 -5.30 3.25 -18.33
N ILE A 45 -6.31 4.02 -17.93
CA ILE A 45 -6.11 5.38 -17.42
C ILE A 45 -5.31 5.38 -16.12
N SER A 46 -5.72 4.53 -15.17
CA SER A 46 -5.04 4.40 -13.88
C SER A 46 -3.59 3.95 -14.06
N LYS A 47 -3.33 3.00 -14.96
CA LYS A 47 -1.96 2.54 -15.29
C LYS A 47 -1.13 3.64 -15.92
N ALA A 48 -1.67 4.39 -16.89
CA ALA A 48 -0.94 5.50 -17.50
C ALA A 48 -0.51 6.55 -16.45
N LEU A 49 -1.41 6.91 -15.53
CA LEU A 49 -1.06 7.84 -14.45
C LEU A 49 -0.05 7.23 -13.46
N THR A 50 -0.15 5.93 -13.20
CA THR A 50 0.81 5.19 -12.36
C THR A 50 2.20 5.23 -12.97
N ASP A 51 2.33 5.03 -14.27
CA ASP A 51 3.62 5.03 -14.97
C ASP A 51 4.26 6.41 -14.99
N ILE A 52 3.45 7.45 -15.23
CA ILE A 52 3.90 8.84 -15.13
C ILE A 52 4.39 9.15 -13.72
N TRP A 53 3.56 8.87 -12.71
CA TRP A 53 3.88 9.24 -11.33
C TRP A 53 5.07 8.46 -10.78
N THR A 54 5.15 7.15 -11.02
CA THR A 54 6.32 6.36 -10.59
C THR A 54 7.60 6.87 -11.23
N THR A 55 7.59 7.18 -12.52
CA THR A 55 8.79 7.66 -13.24
C THR A 55 9.32 8.99 -12.69
N ILE A 56 8.43 9.96 -12.41
CA ILE A 56 8.86 11.26 -11.87
C ILE A 56 9.17 11.20 -10.37
N ALA A 57 8.47 10.34 -9.62
CA ALA A 57 8.64 10.22 -8.19
C ALA A 57 9.92 9.49 -7.82
N ASP A 58 10.31 8.45 -8.55
CA ASP A 58 11.41 7.56 -8.16
C ASP A 58 12.72 8.31 -7.89
N LYS A 59 13.02 9.36 -8.68
CA LYS A 59 14.22 10.21 -8.49
C LYS A 59 14.20 11.05 -7.20
N ARG A 60 13.04 11.26 -6.58
CA ARG A 60 12.86 12.10 -5.39
C ARG A 60 12.43 11.29 -4.15
N ARG A 61 12.11 10.01 -4.31
CA ARG A 61 11.74 9.12 -3.21
C ARG A 61 12.98 8.73 -2.41
N GLY A 62 12.78 8.48 -1.13
CA GLY A 62 13.81 7.96 -0.24
C GLY A 62 14.12 6.49 -0.53
N VAL A 63 14.85 5.86 0.38
CA VAL A 63 15.29 4.45 0.27
C VAL A 63 14.43 3.50 1.10
N MET A 64 13.43 4.03 1.80
CA MET A 64 12.66 3.31 2.80
C MET A 64 11.71 2.29 2.18
N GLN A 65 11.06 2.63 1.06
CA GLN A 65 10.02 1.81 0.45
C GLN A 65 10.52 1.19 -0.85
N HIS A 66 10.36 -0.12 -0.97
CA HIS A 66 10.79 -0.90 -2.14
C HIS A 66 9.61 -1.38 -3.01
N ALA A 67 8.40 -1.47 -2.44
CA ALA A 67 7.23 -1.91 -3.19
C ALA A 67 6.76 -0.86 -4.19
N PHE A 68 6.26 -1.34 -5.33
CA PHE A 68 5.66 -0.51 -6.40
C PHE A 68 6.60 0.57 -6.94
N ARG A 69 7.89 0.24 -7.02
CA ARG A 69 8.92 1.10 -7.60
C ARG A 69 9.57 0.42 -8.80
N PRO A 70 9.90 1.17 -9.87
CA PRO A 70 10.64 0.62 -10.98
C PRO A 70 11.95 0.00 -10.50
N LYS A 71 12.27 -1.21 -10.99
CA LYS A 71 13.53 -1.94 -10.71
C LYS A 71 13.78 -2.34 -9.24
N LEU A 72 12.86 -2.04 -8.33
CA LEU A 72 12.91 -2.49 -6.95
C LEU A 72 11.84 -3.56 -6.70
N GLY A 73 12.15 -4.46 -5.79
CA GLY A 73 11.32 -5.61 -5.46
C GLY A 73 11.78 -6.28 -4.17
N VAL A 74 11.31 -7.51 -3.97
CA VAL A 74 11.61 -8.33 -2.78
C VAL A 74 13.11 -8.41 -2.49
N TRP A 75 13.91 -8.74 -3.51
CA TRP A 75 15.36 -8.86 -3.35
C TRP A 75 16.05 -7.55 -2.97
N SER A 76 15.62 -6.43 -3.56
CA SER A 76 16.18 -5.12 -3.18
C SER A 76 15.85 -4.75 -1.74
N ALA A 77 14.66 -5.11 -1.25
CA ALA A 77 14.26 -4.88 0.13
C ALA A 77 15.06 -5.78 1.08
N ALA A 78 15.20 -7.05 0.73
CA ALA A 78 16.00 -8.01 1.48
C ALA A 78 17.47 -7.58 1.60
N PHE A 79 18.03 -7.09 0.49
CA PHE A 79 19.39 -6.57 0.46
C PHE A 79 19.56 -5.31 1.32
N ALA A 80 18.57 -4.40 1.29
CA ALA A 80 18.56 -3.23 2.17
C ALA A 80 18.50 -3.62 3.66
N VAL A 81 17.73 -4.65 4.00
CA VAL A 81 17.73 -5.24 5.36
C VAL A 81 19.13 -5.77 5.70
N CYS A 82 19.75 -6.56 4.82
CA CYS A 82 21.11 -7.08 5.03
C CYS A 82 22.14 -5.95 5.26
N GLN A 83 22.10 -4.88 4.45
CA GLN A 83 22.98 -3.73 4.63
C GLN A 83 22.78 -3.06 5.99
N LYS A 84 21.53 -2.83 6.39
CA LYS A 84 21.24 -2.21 7.69
C LYS A 84 21.63 -3.10 8.86
N LEU A 85 21.43 -4.42 8.74
CA LEU A 85 21.87 -5.39 9.73
C LEU A 85 23.39 -5.40 9.88
N ARG A 86 24.15 -5.22 8.79
CA ARG A 86 25.62 -5.08 8.83
C ARG A 86 26.08 -3.80 9.51
N SER A 87 25.37 -2.70 9.31
CA SER A 87 25.74 -1.39 9.86
C SER A 87 25.13 -1.07 11.23
N ARG A 88 24.31 -1.96 11.78
CA ARG A 88 23.60 -1.72 13.06
C ARG A 88 24.57 -1.76 14.24
N LYS A 89 24.20 -1.07 15.32
CA LYS A 89 24.85 -1.26 16.62
C LYS A 89 24.33 -2.54 17.26
N PRO A 90 25.13 -3.28 18.04
CA PRO A 90 24.65 -4.46 18.77
C PRO A 90 23.47 -4.18 19.72
N SER A 91 23.34 -2.94 20.20
CA SER A 91 22.24 -2.48 21.04
C SER A 91 20.96 -2.12 20.27
N ASP A 92 20.99 -2.08 18.93
CA ASP A 92 19.83 -1.66 18.14
C ASP A 92 18.73 -2.71 18.21
N VAL A 93 17.59 -2.28 18.74
CA VAL A 93 16.36 -3.09 18.77
C VAL A 93 15.73 -3.07 17.37
N ILE A 94 15.39 -4.26 16.89
CA ILE A 94 14.75 -4.50 15.60
C ILE A 94 13.26 -4.71 15.83
N ILE A 95 12.41 -4.04 15.06
CA ILE A 95 10.96 -4.14 15.15
C ILE A 95 10.41 -4.55 13.79
N GLU A 96 9.74 -5.70 13.74
CA GLU A 96 8.91 -6.08 12.60
C GLU A 96 7.48 -5.59 12.84
N PHE A 97 6.83 -5.08 11.80
CA PHE A 97 5.47 -4.54 11.90
C PHE A 97 4.72 -4.63 10.57
N ASP A 98 3.40 -4.49 10.65
CA ASP A 98 2.47 -4.50 9.51
C ASP A 98 1.47 -3.34 9.68
N LEU A 99 0.97 -2.79 8.57
CA LEU A 99 -0.02 -1.70 8.60
C LEU A 99 -1.46 -2.22 8.40
N LYS A 100 -2.35 -1.87 9.32
CA LYS A 100 -3.78 -2.21 9.27
C LYS A 100 -4.47 -1.56 8.09
N GLY A 101 -4.99 -2.38 7.18
CA GLY A 101 -5.87 -1.92 6.11
C GLY A 101 -5.24 -0.83 5.24
N PHE A 102 -3.92 -0.80 5.11
CA PHE A 102 -3.10 0.29 4.58
C PHE A 102 -3.76 1.12 3.47
N PHE A 103 -4.15 0.49 2.36
CA PHE A 103 -4.76 1.20 1.23
C PHE A 103 -6.11 1.86 1.58
N ASN A 104 -6.91 1.23 2.45
CA ASN A 104 -8.24 1.73 2.82
C ASN A 104 -8.20 2.91 3.78
N THR A 105 -7.10 3.10 4.50
CA THR A 105 -7.00 4.09 5.58
C THR A 105 -6.15 5.30 5.22
N ILE A 106 -5.22 5.17 4.25
CA ILE A 106 -4.39 6.31 3.80
C ILE A 106 -5.27 7.46 3.28
N LYS A 107 -5.18 8.62 3.91
CA LYS A 107 -6.01 9.79 3.63
C LYS A 107 -5.80 10.29 2.20
N ARG A 108 -6.90 10.51 1.48
CA ARG A 108 -6.90 11.05 0.11
C ARG A 108 -6.22 12.42 0.00
N ASN A 109 -6.29 13.26 1.05
CA ASN A 109 -5.63 14.56 1.07
C ASN A 109 -4.11 14.40 1.07
N SER A 110 -3.56 13.51 1.90
CA SER A 110 -2.13 13.21 1.94
C SER A 110 -1.61 12.67 0.61
N VAL A 111 -2.42 11.88 -0.10
CA VAL A 111 -2.11 11.42 -1.46
C VAL A 111 -2.03 12.58 -2.44
N GLN A 112 -3.00 13.51 -2.41
CA GLN A 112 -3.01 14.69 -3.26
C GLN A 112 -1.83 15.62 -2.94
N GLU A 113 -1.53 15.86 -1.67
CA GLU A 113 -0.38 16.65 -1.22
C GLU A 113 0.93 16.06 -1.73
N ALA A 114 1.11 14.74 -1.62
CA ALA A 114 2.30 14.07 -2.12
C ALA A 114 2.45 14.19 -3.65
N ALA A 115 1.34 14.14 -4.40
CA ALA A 115 1.33 14.38 -5.83
C ALA A 115 1.60 15.87 -6.20
N ASN A 116 1.06 16.81 -5.42
CA ASN A 116 1.25 18.26 -5.62
C ASN A 116 2.72 18.69 -5.53
N ARG A 117 3.58 17.96 -4.80
CA ARG A 117 5.04 18.21 -4.76
C ARG A 117 5.72 18.04 -6.12
N PHE A 118 5.08 17.37 -7.07
CA PHE A 118 5.56 17.22 -8.43
C PHE A 118 4.88 18.20 -9.39
N SER A 119 3.56 18.31 -9.30
CA SER A 119 2.76 19.28 -10.05
C SER A 119 1.33 19.33 -9.50
N LEU A 120 0.73 20.52 -9.46
CA LEU A 120 -0.69 20.69 -9.11
C LEU A 120 -1.61 19.91 -10.06
N LEU A 121 -1.25 19.81 -11.34
CA LEU A 121 -2.02 19.03 -12.32
C LEU A 121 -2.05 17.55 -11.94
N LEU A 122 -0.91 17.00 -11.51
CA LEU A 122 -0.84 15.61 -11.08
C LEU A 122 -1.71 15.37 -9.85
N GLY A 123 -1.61 16.24 -8.83
CA GLY A 123 -2.43 16.11 -7.64
C GLY A 123 -3.92 16.20 -7.93
N ASN A 124 -4.34 17.12 -8.81
CA ASN A 124 -5.73 17.20 -9.25
C ASN A 124 -6.18 15.95 -10.01
N CYS A 125 -5.36 15.42 -10.92
CA CYS A 125 -5.67 14.17 -11.63
C CYS A 125 -5.79 12.96 -10.70
N VAL A 126 -4.82 12.79 -9.78
CA VAL A 126 -4.82 11.69 -8.80
C VAL A 126 -6.05 11.80 -7.90
N ARG A 127 -6.33 13.00 -7.39
CA ARG A 127 -7.50 13.26 -6.55
C ARG A 127 -8.79 12.96 -7.28
N HIS A 128 -8.92 13.45 -8.52
CA HIS A 128 -10.09 13.22 -9.36
C HIS A 128 -10.35 11.73 -9.58
N ILE A 129 -9.31 10.96 -9.94
CA ILE A 129 -9.42 9.50 -10.14
C ILE A 129 -9.90 8.80 -8.87
N ILE A 130 -9.28 9.12 -7.72
CA ILE A 130 -9.63 8.49 -6.43
C ILE A 130 -11.07 8.82 -6.01
N ASP A 131 -11.47 10.09 -6.10
CA ASP A 131 -12.81 10.53 -5.69
C ASP A 131 -13.92 10.02 -6.60
N ASN A 132 -13.63 9.88 -7.90
CA ASN A 132 -14.59 9.39 -8.89
C ASN A 132 -14.48 7.89 -9.15
N THR A 133 -13.91 7.14 -8.19
CA THR A 133 -13.92 5.68 -8.24
C THR A 133 -15.21 5.11 -7.67
N ARG A 134 -15.89 4.25 -8.44
CA ARG A 134 -17.13 3.57 -8.07
C ARG A 134 -16.92 2.06 -8.07
N TYR A 135 -17.48 1.39 -7.07
CA TYR A 135 -17.52 -0.07 -7.04
C TYR A 135 -18.82 -0.55 -7.69
N VAL A 136 -18.69 -1.39 -8.70
CA VAL A 136 -19.79 -2.05 -9.40
C VAL A 136 -19.90 -3.48 -8.85
N PHE A 137 -21.03 -3.84 -8.29
CA PHE A 137 -21.22 -5.14 -7.62
C PHE A 137 -22.07 -6.07 -8.48
N GLU A 138 -21.44 -7.11 -9.03
CA GLU A 138 -22.12 -8.13 -9.84
C GLU A 138 -23.01 -9.04 -8.95
N GLU A 139 -22.62 -9.28 -7.68
CA GLU A 139 -23.33 -10.18 -6.76
C GLU A 139 -23.69 -9.53 -5.40
N LEU A 140 -24.80 -9.97 -4.79
CA LEU A 140 -25.28 -9.53 -3.46
C LEU A 140 -24.63 -10.36 -2.33
N LYS A 141 -23.31 -10.35 -2.19
CA LYS A 141 -22.60 -10.93 -1.03
C LYS A 141 -21.31 -10.17 -0.77
N PRO A 142 -20.78 -10.11 0.46
CA PRO A 142 -21.34 -10.50 1.74
C PRO A 142 -22.02 -9.33 2.47
N GLU A 143 -22.92 -9.67 3.38
CA GLU A 143 -23.69 -8.78 4.26
C GLU A 143 -22.82 -7.77 5.02
N THR A 144 -21.53 -8.07 5.22
CA THR A 144 -20.54 -7.20 5.88
C THR A 144 -20.23 -5.90 5.12
N GLU A 145 -20.62 -5.79 3.84
CA GLU A 145 -20.57 -4.52 3.09
C GLU A 145 -21.98 -3.93 2.84
N LEU A 146 -23.03 -4.48 3.46
CA LEU A 146 -24.39 -3.94 3.46
C LEU A 146 -24.59 -3.08 4.72
N HIS A 147 -24.98 -1.81 4.56
CA HIS A 147 -25.56 -1.07 5.67
C HIS A 147 -27.03 -1.48 5.81
N ILE A 148 -27.45 -1.82 7.03
CA ILE A 148 -28.86 -2.02 7.36
C ILE A 148 -29.54 -0.65 7.34
N ILE A 149 -30.43 -0.41 6.39
CA ILE A 149 -31.39 0.70 6.48
C ILE A 149 -32.58 0.12 7.25
N ASN A 150 -32.67 0.42 8.55
CA ASN A 150 -33.87 0.11 9.32
C ASN A 150 -34.99 1.04 8.83
N ASP A 151 -35.90 0.51 8.03
CA ASP A 151 -37.20 1.13 7.81
C ASP A 151 -38.25 0.22 8.46
N TYR A 152 -38.95 0.74 9.47
CA TYR A 152 -39.70 0.00 10.49
C TYR A 152 -40.87 -0.86 9.99
N THR A 153 -41.08 -0.98 8.68
CA THR A 153 -42.27 -1.63 8.13
C THR A 153 -41.99 -2.77 7.17
N HIS A 154 -40.81 -2.87 6.54
CA HIS A 154 -40.50 -3.97 5.63
C HIS A 154 -38.98 -4.25 5.58
N HIS A 155 -38.56 -5.47 5.86
CA HIS A 155 -37.18 -5.93 5.67
C HIS A 155 -36.84 -5.99 4.16
N LYS A 156 -36.62 -4.84 3.51
CA LYS A 156 -36.04 -4.75 2.17
C LYS A 156 -34.56 -4.46 2.29
N TYR A 157 -33.72 -5.44 2.00
CA TYR A 157 -32.27 -5.23 1.82
C TYR A 157 -32.04 -4.29 0.62
N LYS A 158 -31.88 -2.99 0.87
CA LYS A 158 -31.39 -2.04 -0.14
C LYS A 158 -29.89 -1.85 0.06
N ARG A 159 -29.10 -2.09 -1.00
CA ARG A 159 -27.67 -1.74 -1.02
C ARG A 159 -27.54 -0.24 -0.72
N ALA A 160 -26.79 0.11 0.32
CA ALA A 160 -26.30 1.47 0.47
C ALA A 160 -25.29 1.74 -0.65
N ILE A 161 -25.66 2.61 -1.59
CA ILE A 161 -24.72 3.24 -2.51
C ILE A 161 -24.00 4.34 -1.72
N PRO A 162 -22.66 4.51 -1.72
CA PRO A 162 -21.52 3.62 -2.02
C PRO A 162 -20.78 3.17 -0.73
N ILE A 163 -19.84 2.22 -0.84
CA ILE A 163 -18.84 1.98 0.21
C ILE A 163 -17.96 3.23 0.32
N TYR A 164 -18.26 4.12 1.26
CA TYR A 164 -17.39 5.25 1.59
C TYR A 164 -16.11 4.71 2.21
N ARG A 165 -15.03 4.68 1.42
CA ARG A 165 -13.67 4.44 1.93
C ARG A 165 -12.96 5.77 2.09
N THR A 166 -12.43 6.04 3.27
CA THR A 166 -11.65 7.25 3.55
C THR A 166 -10.30 7.26 2.85
N GLY A 167 -9.80 6.10 2.40
CA GLY A 167 -8.55 5.96 1.68
C GLY A 167 -8.63 5.68 0.18
N VAL A 168 -7.58 5.09 -0.37
CA VAL A 168 -7.43 4.82 -1.80
C VAL A 168 -8.18 3.54 -2.22
N PRO A 169 -8.77 3.50 -3.42
CA PRO A 169 -9.60 2.37 -3.84
C PRO A 169 -8.77 1.10 -4.12
N GLN A 170 -9.07 0.01 -3.42
CA GLN A 170 -8.39 -1.27 -3.64
C GLN A 170 -8.77 -1.88 -4.99
N GLY A 171 -7.77 -2.05 -5.87
CA GLY A 171 -7.96 -2.63 -7.21
C GLY A 171 -7.45 -1.76 -8.36
N LEU A 172 -7.37 -0.44 -8.16
CA LEU A 172 -6.75 0.42 -9.15
C LEU A 172 -5.22 0.24 -9.17
N PRO A 173 -4.60 0.15 -10.37
CA PRO A 173 -3.14 0.17 -10.52
C PRO A 173 -2.44 1.33 -9.79
N LEU A 174 -3.11 2.49 -9.71
CA LEU A 174 -2.60 3.70 -9.04
C LEU A 174 -2.51 3.56 -7.52
N SER A 175 -3.43 2.82 -6.90
CA SER A 175 -3.62 2.87 -5.44
C SER A 175 -2.38 2.45 -4.64
N PRO A 176 -1.63 1.40 -5.01
CA PRO A 176 -0.44 1.03 -4.27
C PRO A 176 0.69 2.06 -4.36
N VAL A 177 0.89 2.66 -5.53
CA VAL A 177 1.85 3.75 -5.73
C VAL A 177 1.44 4.98 -4.93
N ALA A 178 0.17 5.36 -5.00
CA ALA A 178 -0.39 6.49 -4.28
C ALA A 178 -0.19 6.38 -2.76
N ALA A 179 -0.55 5.22 -2.19
CA ALA A 179 -0.43 4.99 -0.76
C ALA A 179 1.02 4.96 -0.28
N THR A 180 1.91 4.30 -1.04
CA THR A 180 3.32 4.22 -0.67
C THR A 180 4.04 5.57 -0.77
N ILE A 181 3.75 6.38 -1.79
CA ILE A 181 4.31 7.73 -1.92
C ILE A 181 3.77 8.64 -0.82
N ALA A 182 2.48 8.58 -0.49
CA ALA A 182 1.89 9.38 0.58
C ALA A 182 2.52 9.08 1.95
N LEU A 183 2.69 7.79 2.29
CA LEU A 183 3.36 7.40 3.54
C LEU A 183 4.82 7.87 3.57
N GLU A 184 5.56 7.63 2.50
CA GLU A 184 6.98 7.99 2.44
C GLU A 184 7.19 9.51 2.50
N ASN A 185 6.28 10.29 1.94
CA ASN A 185 6.31 11.75 2.00
C ASN A 185 6.28 12.28 3.44
N GLU A 186 5.57 11.62 4.35
CA GLU A 186 5.47 12.01 5.76
C GLU A 186 6.56 11.39 6.64
N VAL A 187 6.96 10.14 6.34
CA VAL A 187 7.80 9.35 7.24
C VAL A 187 9.29 9.46 6.91
N ASN A 188 9.67 9.19 5.66
CA ASN A 188 11.04 8.94 5.15
C ASN A 188 12.12 8.73 6.23
N MET A 189 12.20 7.53 6.79
CA MET A 189 13.18 7.16 7.83
C MET A 189 14.23 6.19 7.28
N PRO A 190 15.54 6.53 7.33
CA PRO A 190 16.60 5.67 6.81
C PRO A 190 16.79 4.38 7.62
N GLU A 191 16.32 4.30 8.85
CA GLU A 191 16.39 3.09 9.70
C GLU A 191 15.40 2.00 9.28
N MET A 192 14.49 2.33 8.36
CA MET A 192 13.35 1.48 8.02
C MET A 192 13.46 0.93 6.59
N VAL A 193 13.05 -0.33 6.43
CA VAL A 193 12.84 -0.98 5.13
C VAL A 193 11.41 -1.46 5.08
N MET A 194 10.69 -1.07 4.04
CA MET A 194 9.30 -1.44 3.84
C MET A 194 9.09 -2.05 2.46
N TYR A 195 8.11 -2.94 2.40
CA TYR A 195 7.49 -3.41 1.18
C TYR A 195 5.97 -3.31 1.33
N ALA A 196 5.44 -2.21 0.82
CA ALA A 196 4.05 -1.79 1.00
C ALA A 196 3.73 -1.58 2.48
N ASP A 197 2.91 -2.45 3.07
CA ASP A 197 2.44 -2.45 4.45
C ASP A 197 3.34 -3.23 5.42
N ASP A 198 4.18 -4.14 4.92
CA ASP A 198 5.15 -4.92 5.71
C ASP A 198 6.43 -4.11 5.90
N GLY A 199 6.96 -4.04 7.12
CA GLY A 199 8.10 -3.20 7.46
C GLY A 199 8.99 -3.74 8.56
N ILE A 200 10.29 -3.45 8.43
CA ILE A 200 11.33 -3.71 9.42
C ILE A 200 12.00 -2.39 9.78
N LEU A 201 12.05 -2.07 11.07
CA LEU A 201 12.78 -0.92 11.61
C LEU A 201 13.97 -1.39 12.44
N ILE A 202 15.17 -0.89 12.11
CA ILE A 202 16.43 -1.19 12.79
C ILE A 202 16.93 0.12 13.41
N GLY A 203 16.53 0.40 14.64
CA GLY A 203 16.78 1.69 15.30
C GLY A 203 16.05 1.91 16.62
N GLY A 204 15.33 0.90 17.10
CA GLY A 204 14.71 0.86 18.41
C GLY A 204 13.36 1.56 18.58
N LYS A 205 12.83 1.45 19.80
CA LYS A 205 11.46 1.83 20.16
C LYS A 205 11.17 3.31 19.99
N GLU A 206 12.15 4.16 20.23
CA GLU A 206 11.99 5.62 20.10
C GLU A 206 11.73 6.01 18.64
N LYS A 207 12.56 5.51 17.72
CA LYS A 207 12.37 5.67 16.28
C LYS A 207 11.05 5.06 15.80
N PHE A 208 10.67 3.90 16.34
CA PHE A 208 9.39 3.30 16.02
C PHE A 208 8.20 4.14 16.50
N ALA A 209 8.27 4.73 17.69
CA ALA A 209 7.24 5.64 18.18
C ALA A 209 7.15 6.92 17.32
N GLU A 210 8.29 7.44 16.84
CA GLU A 210 8.31 8.55 15.87
C GLU A 210 7.61 8.16 14.57
N PHE A 211 7.91 6.98 14.03
CA PHE A 211 7.24 6.42 12.87
C PHE A 211 5.74 6.35 13.06
N VAL A 212 5.26 5.76 14.16
CA VAL A 212 3.82 5.61 14.46
C VAL A 212 3.14 6.98 14.48
N LYS A 213 3.73 7.98 15.13
CA LYS A 213 3.20 9.36 15.18
C LYS A 213 3.06 9.97 13.78
N LYS A 214 4.05 9.77 12.91
CA LYS A 214 4.04 10.26 11.53
C LYS A 214 3.03 9.48 10.66
N ALA A 215 2.99 8.16 10.77
CA ALA A 215 2.07 7.29 10.02
C ALA A 215 0.59 7.65 10.26
N ILE A 216 0.20 7.96 11.50
CA ILE A 216 -1.17 8.36 11.85
C ILE A 216 -1.60 9.64 11.10
N ARG A 217 -0.68 10.56 10.83
CA ARG A 217 -0.99 11.82 10.12
C ARG A 217 -1.52 11.54 8.71
N VAL A 218 -0.97 10.53 8.03
CA VAL A 218 -1.44 10.08 6.71
C VAL A 218 -2.56 9.05 6.77
N GLY A 219 -3.01 8.65 7.97
CA GLY A 219 -4.06 7.64 8.17
C GLY A 219 -3.56 6.20 8.13
N ALA A 220 -2.25 5.96 8.23
CA ALA A 220 -1.71 4.63 8.44
C ALA A 220 -1.71 4.26 9.92
N GLU A 221 -2.14 3.04 10.23
CA GLU A 221 -2.15 2.50 11.59
C GLU A 221 -1.36 1.19 11.62
N VAL A 222 -0.53 1.03 12.64
CA VAL A 222 0.21 -0.21 12.88
C VAL A 222 -0.74 -1.30 13.40
N ALA A 223 -0.51 -2.54 12.99
CA ALA A 223 -1.18 -3.73 13.50
C ALA A 223 -0.48 -4.25 14.77
N PRO A 224 -0.98 -3.99 15.99
CA PRO A 224 -0.28 -4.38 17.21
C PRO A 224 -0.11 -5.90 17.30
N GLU A 225 -1.08 -6.66 16.78
CA GLU A 225 -1.05 -8.12 16.77
C GLU A 225 0.00 -8.73 15.82
N LYS A 226 0.55 -7.92 14.91
CA LYS A 226 1.62 -8.29 13.98
C LYS A 226 2.90 -7.47 14.20
N THR A 227 2.98 -6.75 15.31
CA THR A 227 4.13 -5.90 15.62
C THR A 227 4.87 -6.50 16.79
N ARG A 228 6.17 -6.73 16.64
CA ARG A 228 7.00 -7.27 17.72
C ARG A 228 8.45 -6.85 17.61
N GLU A 229 9.12 -6.88 18.75
CA GLU A 229 10.57 -6.84 18.81
C GLU A 229 11.15 -8.19 18.39
N VAL A 230 12.17 -8.13 17.55
CA VAL A 230 12.86 -9.31 17.03
C VAL A 230 14.10 -9.57 17.88
N THR A 231 14.22 -10.78 18.41
CA THR A 231 15.36 -11.21 19.24
C THR A 231 16.30 -12.18 18.53
N LYS A 232 15.75 -13.21 17.86
CA LYS A 232 16.53 -14.27 17.23
C LYS A 232 16.39 -14.32 15.73
N GLU A 233 15.16 -14.33 15.23
CA GLU A 233 14.89 -14.39 13.80
C GLU A 233 13.56 -13.75 13.44
N PHE A 234 13.44 -13.34 12.19
CA PHE A 234 12.22 -12.79 11.63
C PHE A 234 12.03 -13.23 10.18
N LYS A 235 10.77 -13.18 9.73
CA LYS A 235 10.42 -13.44 8.33
C LYS A 235 10.03 -12.13 7.67
N PHE A 236 10.59 -11.87 6.50
CA PHE A 236 10.28 -10.70 5.70
C PHE A 236 10.24 -11.11 4.23
N LEU A 237 9.08 -10.93 3.58
CA LEU A 237 8.88 -11.23 2.15
C LEU A 237 9.22 -12.67 1.74
N GLY A 238 8.94 -13.64 2.63
CA GLY A 238 9.22 -15.06 2.41
C GLY A 238 10.66 -15.49 2.72
N LEU A 239 11.53 -14.55 3.10
CA LEU A 239 12.89 -14.82 3.54
C LEU A 239 12.96 -14.89 5.06
N THR A 240 13.81 -15.76 5.59
CA THR A 240 14.08 -15.84 7.03
C THR A 240 15.44 -15.22 7.33
N PHE A 241 15.48 -14.27 8.26
CA PHE A 241 16.69 -13.62 8.73
C PHE A 241 17.00 -14.09 10.15
N ASN A 242 18.11 -14.80 10.36
CA ASN A 242 18.51 -15.33 11.65
C ASN A 242 19.69 -14.54 12.25
N LEU A 243 19.39 -13.71 13.26
CA LEU A 243 20.29 -12.74 13.89
C LEU A 243 21.45 -13.39 14.65
N GLU A 244 21.25 -14.61 15.17
CA GLU A 244 22.29 -15.35 15.90
C GLU A 244 23.31 -15.98 14.94
N LYS A 245 22.84 -16.47 13.79
CA LYS A 245 23.68 -17.12 12.77
C LYS A 245 24.22 -16.16 11.71
N GLU A 246 23.72 -14.93 11.70
CA GLU A 246 24.01 -13.93 10.69
C GLU A 246 23.63 -14.33 9.24
N THR A 247 22.52 -15.05 9.09
CA THR A 247 22.11 -15.65 7.80
C THR A 247 20.73 -15.25 7.31
N VAL A 248 20.60 -15.01 6.00
CA VAL A 248 19.33 -14.92 5.29
C VAL A 248 19.10 -16.20 4.50
N SER A 249 17.91 -16.79 4.61
CA SER A 249 17.55 -18.03 3.91
C SER A 249 16.24 -17.96 3.15
N ASN A 250 16.17 -18.78 2.09
CA ASN A 250 14.99 -19.04 1.27
C ASN A 250 14.85 -20.55 1.09
N GLY A 251 13.96 -21.17 1.85
CA GLY A 251 13.90 -22.64 1.95
C GLY A 251 15.21 -23.20 2.51
N ASP A 252 15.79 -24.16 1.80
CA ASP A 252 17.03 -24.85 2.22
C ASP A 252 18.31 -24.07 1.88
N SER A 253 18.21 -23.01 1.06
CA SER A 253 19.35 -22.18 0.67
C SER A 253 19.55 -21.02 1.65
N TYR A 254 20.81 -20.77 2.05
CA TYR A 254 21.16 -19.62 2.89
C TYR A 254 22.41 -18.88 2.40
N ARG A 255 22.54 -17.63 2.85
CA ARG A 255 23.72 -16.77 2.69
C ARG A 255 23.96 -16.03 3.99
N PHE A 256 25.21 -15.71 4.28
CA PHE A 256 25.53 -14.81 5.38
C PHE A 256 25.31 -13.37 4.92
N TRP A 257 24.60 -12.57 5.70
CA TRP A 257 24.39 -11.17 5.30
C TRP A 257 25.62 -10.29 5.55
N ASN A 258 26.60 -10.77 6.32
CA ASN A 258 27.87 -10.12 6.56
C ASN A 258 28.87 -10.33 5.41
N ASP A 259 28.55 -11.20 4.45
CA ASP A 259 29.35 -11.44 3.25
C ASP A 259 29.47 -10.15 2.44
N LYS A 260 30.70 -9.83 2.02
CA LYS A 260 31.00 -8.63 1.24
C LYS A 260 30.59 -8.79 -0.22
N ASP A 261 30.46 -10.03 -0.68
CA ASP A 261 30.12 -10.39 -2.06
C ASP A 261 28.63 -10.71 -2.26
N LEU A 262 27.80 -10.45 -1.22
CA LEU A 262 26.34 -10.60 -1.26
C LEU A 262 25.67 -9.62 -2.25
#